data_AF-A0A3B4FJM1-F1
#
_entry.id   AF-A0A3B4FJM1-F1
#
_cell.length_a   1.000
_cell.length_b   1.000
_cell.length_c   1.000
_cell.angle_alpha   90.00
_cell.angle_beta   90.00
_cell.angle_gamma   90.00
#
_symmetry.space_group_name_H-M   'P 1'
#
loop_
_entity.id
_entity.type
_entity.pdbx_description
1 polymer ?
#
loop_
_entity_poly.entity_id
_entity_poly.type
_entity_poly.pdbx_seq_one_letter_code
_entity_poly.pdbx_strand_id
1 'polypeptide(L)'
;MAANSQCVLLVILLNFLTLSLGTQDDLMISTSDGKIQGKLLSVLGSDVRAFLGIPYGKPPVGKLRFRAPEPVEKWDGVKDATNFPNSCYQMPDTAFPGFKGVEMWNPNTPLSEDCLYLNVWSPRFNKTQPAPLAPVFVWIHGGGFISGTSSLDIYDGRFLSKSESVVVVSMNYRLGAFGFLSLPDNTNIQGNAGLLDQRLALKWVANNIAAFGGDPSKVTLFGESAGSASVGFQLLSPGSQDLFQRAVMQSGSPNAYWGTISQTEAWDRSLMLAKLVDCPSSPAARLEACLQQADPQKVSTKQFEVLTQSSLLSLPFMPHVDGNFLPDAVDVNYIYILGVQ
;
A
#
# COMPACT_ATOMS: atom_id res chain seq x y z
N MET A 1 -13.10 22.96 -69.11
CA MET A 1 -12.04 22.76 -68.10
C MET A 1 -12.67 22.80 -66.72
N ALA A 2 -13.31 21.71 -66.30
CA ALA A 2 -13.97 21.64 -64.98
C ALA A 2 -14.21 20.17 -64.61
N ALA A 3 -13.14 19.43 -64.34
CA ALA A 3 -13.19 18.09 -63.76
C ALA A 3 -11.76 17.76 -63.31
N ASN A 4 -11.37 18.16 -62.10
CA ASN A 4 -10.19 17.61 -61.40
C ASN A 4 -9.97 18.13 -59.96
N SER A 5 -10.85 18.95 -59.39
CA SER A 5 -10.65 19.50 -58.03
C SER A 5 -11.38 18.78 -56.89
N GLN A 6 -12.25 17.80 -57.17
CA GLN A 6 -13.01 17.11 -56.09
C GLN A 6 -12.34 15.82 -55.58
N CYS A 7 -11.47 15.15 -56.35
CA CYS A 7 -10.79 13.93 -55.88
C CYS A 7 -9.64 14.20 -54.90
N VAL A 8 -8.98 15.34 -54.97
CA VAL A 8 -7.79 15.63 -54.13
C VAL A 8 -8.20 15.98 -52.69
N LEU A 9 -9.36 16.60 -52.48
CA LEU A 9 -9.84 16.93 -51.13
C LEU A 9 -10.27 15.67 -50.34
N LEU A 10 -10.80 14.64 -51.01
CA LEU A 10 -11.27 13.42 -50.34
C LEU A 10 -10.10 12.56 -49.82
N VAL A 11 -8.97 12.55 -50.53
CA VAL A 11 -7.78 11.78 -50.15
C VAL A 11 -7.01 12.46 -49.00
N ILE A 12 -7.08 13.78 -48.89
CA ILE A 12 -6.47 14.51 -47.76
C ILE A 12 -7.31 14.33 -46.49
N LEU A 13 -8.64 14.29 -46.58
CA LEU A 13 -9.53 14.01 -45.44
C LEU A 13 -9.44 12.57 -44.91
N LEU A 14 -9.10 11.60 -45.76
CA LEU A 14 -8.87 10.21 -45.36
C LEU A 14 -7.53 9.98 -44.62
N ASN A 15 -6.58 10.90 -44.74
CA ASN A 15 -5.28 10.82 -44.02
C ASN A 15 -5.29 11.50 -42.64
N PHE A 16 -6.36 12.21 -42.26
CA PHE A 16 -6.50 12.81 -40.93
C PHE A 16 -7.42 12.01 -39.98
N LEU A 17 -7.92 10.85 -40.43
CA LEU A 17 -8.81 9.98 -39.65
C LEU A 17 -8.15 8.67 -39.19
N THR A 18 -6.81 8.61 -39.16
CA THR A 18 -6.11 7.70 -38.24
C THR A 18 -6.00 8.35 -36.86
N LEU A 19 -7.16 8.71 -36.28
CA LEU A 19 -7.24 8.82 -34.83
C LEU A 19 -6.94 7.44 -34.28
N SER A 20 -5.79 7.33 -33.62
CA SER A 20 -5.32 6.17 -32.89
C SER A 20 -6.42 5.57 -32.02
N LEU A 21 -7.19 4.62 -32.57
CA LEU A 21 -8.06 3.72 -31.80
C LEU A 21 -7.24 2.72 -30.96
N GLY A 22 -5.90 2.74 -31.08
CA GLY A 22 -4.98 1.85 -30.37
C GLY A 22 -4.52 2.33 -28.99
N THR A 23 -4.93 3.52 -28.51
CA THR A 23 -4.48 4.06 -27.21
C THR A 23 -5.40 3.68 -26.05
N GLN A 24 -6.69 3.47 -26.31
CA GLN A 24 -7.68 3.28 -25.24
C GLN A 24 -7.71 1.84 -24.67
N ASP A 25 -7.44 0.84 -25.51
CA ASP A 25 -7.50 -0.58 -25.13
C ASP A 25 -6.28 -1.06 -24.31
N ASP A 26 -5.17 -0.32 -24.28
CA ASP A 26 -3.98 -0.68 -23.48
C ASP A 26 -4.06 -0.15 -22.03
N LEU A 27 -4.96 0.81 -21.79
CA LEU A 27 -5.16 1.45 -20.49
C LEU A 27 -6.44 0.95 -19.80
N MET A 28 -7.17 0.03 -20.41
CA MET A 28 -8.34 -0.62 -19.86
C MET A 28 -7.97 -2.03 -19.41
N ILE A 29 -7.92 -2.26 -18.09
CA ILE A 29 -7.55 -3.55 -17.51
C ILE A 29 -8.76 -4.17 -16.84
N SER A 30 -8.98 -5.46 -17.07
CA SER A 30 -9.97 -6.26 -16.34
C SER A 30 -9.26 -7.06 -15.26
N THR A 31 -9.63 -6.84 -14.01
CA THR A 31 -9.15 -7.60 -12.84
C THR A 31 -10.22 -8.60 -12.40
N SER A 32 -9.93 -9.41 -11.36
CA SER A 32 -10.92 -10.27 -10.70
C SER A 32 -12.09 -9.50 -10.08
N ASP A 33 -11.86 -8.21 -9.78
CA ASP A 33 -12.75 -7.37 -8.97
C ASP A 33 -13.56 -6.39 -9.84
N GLY A 34 -13.05 -6.01 -11.01
CA GLY A 34 -13.76 -5.20 -11.99
C GLY A 34 -12.83 -4.58 -13.03
N LYS A 35 -13.38 -3.66 -13.84
CA LYS A 35 -12.58 -2.95 -14.85
C LYS A 35 -12.00 -1.66 -14.28
N ILE A 36 -10.80 -1.31 -14.72
CA ILE A 36 -10.11 -0.07 -14.37
C ILE A 36 -9.57 0.63 -15.61
N GLN A 37 -9.49 1.97 -15.55
CA GLN A 37 -8.90 2.83 -16.57
C GLN A 37 -7.66 3.53 -15.99
N GLY A 38 -6.49 3.28 -16.58
CA GLY A 38 -5.23 3.95 -16.23
C GLY A 38 -4.91 5.14 -17.14
N LYS A 39 -3.68 5.65 -17.04
CA LYS A 39 -3.12 6.71 -17.90
C LYS A 39 -1.72 6.37 -18.39
N LEU A 40 -1.26 7.08 -19.42
CA LEU A 40 0.15 7.10 -19.79
C LEU A 40 0.89 8.17 -19.00
N LEU A 41 2.11 7.86 -18.59
CA LEU A 41 3.06 8.80 -18.01
C LEU A 41 4.33 8.80 -18.86
N SER A 42 4.73 9.97 -19.33
CA SER A 42 6.00 10.13 -20.04
C SER A 42 7.18 10.13 -19.06
N VAL A 43 8.21 9.37 -19.40
CA VAL A 43 9.42 9.15 -18.61
C VAL A 43 10.58 8.74 -19.52
N LEU A 44 11.74 9.39 -19.36
CA LEU A 44 12.98 9.06 -20.08
C LEU A 44 12.79 8.91 -21.61
N GLY A 45 12.04 9.84 -22.23
CA GLY A 45 11.81 9.86 -23.69
C GLY A 45 10.82 8.81 -24.21
N SER A 46 10.05 8.16 -23.34
CA SER A 46 9.06 7.15 -23.68
C SER A 46 7.86 7.23 -22.72
N ASP A 47 6.89 6.33 -22.85
CA ASP A 47 5.73 6.27 -21.97
C ASP A 47 5.69 4.96 -21.18
N VAL A 48 5.19 5.02 -19.95
CA VAL A 48 4.77 3.85 -19.15
C VAL A 48 3.28 3.93 -18.87
N ARG A 49 2.66 2.78 -18.62
CA ARG A 49 1.26 2.70 -18.18
C ARG A 49 1.23 2.86 -16.66
N ALA A 50 0.31 3.66 -16.17
CA ALA A 50 0.12 3.90 -14.74
C ALA A 50 -1.35 3.73 -14.37
N PHE A 51 -1.58 2.94 -13.32
CA PHE A 51 -2.89 2.68 -12.73
C PHE A 51 -2.77 3.02 -11.25
N LEU A 52 -3.25 4.20 -10.86
CA LEU A 52 -3.07 4.79 -9.55
C LEU A 52 -4.40 4.71 -8.80
N GLY A 53 -4.38 4.34 -7.51
CA GLY A 53 -5.57 4.29 -6.69
C GLY A 53 -6.52 3.11 -6.98
N ILE A 54 -5.98 1.91 -7.20
CA ILE A 54 -6.80 0.69 -7.33
C ILE A 54 -7.15 0.17 -5.93
N PRO A 55 -8.44 0.03 -5.56
CA PRO A 55 -8.82 -0.49 -4.25
C PRO A 55 -8.51 -1.98 -4.16
N TYR A 56 -7.84 -2.41 -3.09
CA TYR A 56 -7.59 -3.84 -2.82
C TYR A 56 -8.37 -4.35 -1.60
N GLY A 57 -8.88 -3.45 -0.76
CA GLY A 57 -9.68 -3.77 0.43
C GLY A 57 -10.90 -2.87 0.56
N LYS A 58 -11.87 -3.31 1.37
CA LYS A 58 -12.99 -2.43 1.78
C LYS A 58 -12.47 -1.24 2.58
N PRO A 59 -13.10 -0.07 2.49
CA PRO A 59 -12.78 1.07 3.36
C PRO A 59 -12.85 0.65 4.84
N PRO A 60 -11.74 0.72 5.62
CA PRO A 60 -11.69 0.28 7.00
C PRO A 60 -12.29 1.32 7.96
N VAL A 61 -13.51 1.79 7.66
CA VAL A 61 -14.23 2.84 8.39
C VAL A 61 -15.31 2.25 9.29
N GLY A 62 -15.76 3.03 10.28
CA GLY A 62 -16.82 2.63 11.19
C GLY A 62 -16.53 1.29 11.87
N LYS A 63 -17.39 0.29 11.66
CA LYS A 63 -17.23 -1.05 12.25
C LYS A 63 -16.00 -1.81 11.76
N LEU A 64 -15.39 -1.41 10.63
CA LEU A 64 -14.15 -2.02 10.12
C LEU A 64 -12.89 -1.34 10.67
N ARG A 65 -13.02 -0.20 11.34
CA ARG A 65 -11.89 0.48 11.97
C ARG A 65 -11.21 -0.45 12.97
N PHE A 66 -9.87 -0.50 12.91
CA PHE A 66 -8.96 -1.38 13.67
C PHE A 66 -9.04 -2.88 13.38
N ARG A 67 -10.07 -3.36 12.67
CA ARG A 67 -10.24 -4.78 12.38
C ARG A 67 -9.34 -5.23 11.24
N ALA A 68 -9.14 -6.55 11.12
CA ALA A 68 -8.51 -7.14 9.93
C ALA A 68 -9.22 -6.66 8.64
N PRO A 69 -8.47 -6.38 7.56
CA PRO A 69 -9.07 -5.89 6.33
C PRO A 69 -9.90 -6.97 5.63
N GLU A 70 -10.94 -6.53 4.95
CA GLU A 70 -11.73 -7.37 4.06
C GLU A 70 -11.39 -7.08 2.60
N PRO A 71 -11.36 -8.09 1.71
CA PRO A 71 -11.22 -7.87 0.27
C PRO A 71 -12.26 -6.91 -0.26
N VAL A 72 -11.86 -6.08 -1.23
CA VAL A 72 -12.78 -5.17 -1.93
C VAL A 72 -13.94 -5.95 -2.55
N GLU A 73 -15.13 -5.35 -2.56
CA GLU A 73 -16.28 -5.92 -3.27
C GLU A 73 -16.09 -5.74 -4.78
N LYS A 74 -16.60 -6.70 -5.55
CA LYS A 74 -16.62 -6.55 -7.01
C LYS A 74 -17.46 -5.33 -7.39
N TRP A 75 -17.01 -4.61 -8.41
CA TRP A 75 -17.74 -3.45 -8.91
C TRP A 75 -18.14 -3.63 -10.38
N ASP A 76 -19.31 -3.08 -10.70
CA ASP A 76 -19.74 -2.92 -12.08
C ASP A 76 -19.15 -1.64 -12.70
N GLY A 77 -19.10 -1.61 -14.03
CA GLY A 77 -18.55 -0.48 -14.77
C GLY A 77 -17.02 -0.40 -14.70
N VAL A 78 -16.50 0.82 -14.82
CA VAL A 78 -15.06 1.10 -14.90
C VAL A 78 -14.69 2.08 -13.78
N LYS A 79 -13.72 1.70 -12.95
CA LYS A 79 -13.12 2.63 -11.98
C LYS A 79 -12.00 3.44 -12.63
N ASP A 80 -12.01 4.74 -12.36
CA ASP A 80 -10.91 5.64 -12.74
C ASP A 80 -9.70 5.37 -11.83
N ALA A 81 -8.61 4.87 -12.42
CA ALA A 81 -7.33 4.64 -11.77
C ALA A 81 -6.24 5.57 -12.36
N THR A 82 -6.60 6.84 -12.63
CA THR A 82 -5.66 7.83 -13.18
C THR A 82 -5.04 8.75 -12.12
N ASN A 83 -5.49 8.70 -10.86
CA ASN A 83 -5.02 9.59 -9.79
C ASN A 83 -4.63 8.80 -8.54
N PHE A 84 -3.67 9.31 -7.79
CA PHE A 84 -3.29 8.69 -6.52
C PHE A 84 -4.46 8.68 -5.53
N PRO A 85 -4.54 7.66 -4.67
CA PRO A 85 -5.56 7.57 -3.64
C PRO A 85 -5.27 8.54 -2.50
N ASN A 86 -6.23 8.66 -1.58
CA ASN A 86 -6.00 9.30 -0.30
C ASN A 86 -4.89 8.58 0.48
N SER A 87 -4.09 9.34 1.21
CA SER A 87 -3.11 8.80 2.15
C SER A 87 -3.84 8.31 3.40
N CYS A 88 -3.34 7.23 4.01
CA CYS A 88 -3.91 6.76 5.27
C CYS A 88 -3.76 7.83 6.37
N TYR A 89 -4.76 7.88 7.25
CA TYR A 89 -4.79 8.86 8.35
C TYR A 89 -3.51 8.78 9.20
N GLN A 90 -2.82 9.90 9.31
CA GLN A 90 -1.55 10.07 10.03
C GLN A 90 -1.33 11.55 10.33
N MET A 91 -0.38 11.89 11.22
CA MET A 91 -0.01 13.28 11.46
C MET A 91 1.13 13.70 10.51
N PRO A 92 0.99 14.81 9.76
CA PRO A 92 2.13 15.38 9.04
C PRO A 92 3.16 15.91 10.04
N ASP A 93 4.44 15.80 9.69
CA ASP A 93 5.53 16.43 10.41
C ASP A 93 5.52 17.94 10.13
N THR A 94 5.31 18.73 11.18
CA THR A 94 5.30 20.19 11.12
C THR A 94 6.44 20.81 11.94
N ALA A 95 7.47 20.03 12.29
CA ALA A 95 8.60 20.52 13.10
C ALA A 95 9.42 21.59 12.36
N PHE A 96 9.51 21.49 11.02
CA PHE A 96 10.25 22.42 10.18
C PHE A 96 9.42 22.88 8.95
N PRO A 97 8.42 23.75 9.15
CA PRO A 97 7.57 24.22 8.06
C PRO A 97 8.39 24.91 6.96
N GLY A 98 8.16 24.53 5.70
CA GLY A 98 8.85 25.01 4.51
C GLY A 98 10.18 24.29 4.20
N PHE A 99 10.63 23.37 5.06
CA PHE A 99 11.85 22.61 4.81
C PHE A 99 11.56 21.33 4.01
N LYS A 100 11.94 21.33 2.73
CA LYS A 100 11.71 20.21 1.80
C LYS A 100 12.24 18.86 2.29
N GLY A 101 13.34 18.84 3.05
CA GLY A 101 13.91 17.58 3.54
C GLY A 101 13.02 16.83 4.55
N VAL A 102 12.09 17.54 5.19
CA VAL A 102 11.05 16.96 6.06
C VAL A 102 9.75 16.82 5.29
N GLU A 103 9.33 17.87 4.58
CA GLU A 103 8.04 17.89 3.87
C GLU A 103 7.93 16.85 2.76
N MET A 104 9.04 16.40 2.17
CA MET A 104 9.02 15.34 1.16
C MET A 104 8.51 13.99 1.68
N TRP A 105 8.47 13.81 3.01
CA TRP A 105 7.95 12.61 3.67
C TRP A 105 6.50 12.78 4.14
N ASN A 106 5.94 14.00 4.06
CA ASN A 106 4.57 14.26 4.44
C ASN A 106 3.59 13.76 3.39
N PRO A 107 2.36 13.37 3.81
CA PRO A 107 1.27 13.06 2.90
C PRO A 107 1.06 14.16 1.85
N ASN A 108 1.13 13.78 0.57
CA ASN A 108 0.90 14.67 -0.58
C ASN A 108 -0.49 14.50 -1.21
N THR A 109 -1.35 13.70 -0.59
CA THR A 109 -2.78 13.55 -0.93
C THR A 109 -3.64 13.72 0.34
N PRO A 110 -4.96 13.97 0.22
CA PRO A 110 -5.81 14.10 1.39
C PRO A 110 -5.75 12.88 2.32
N LEU A 111 -5.93 13.12 3.62
CA LEU A 111 -5.97 12.07 4.63
C LEU A 111 -7.36 11.44 4.69
N SER A 112 -7.42 10.12 4.70
CA SER A 112 -8.65 9.36 4.88
C SER A 112 -8.37 8.03 5.54
N GLU A 113 -9.38 7.47 6.22
CA GLU A 113 -9.36 6.06 6.62
C GLU A 113 -9.71 5.14 5.44
N ASP A 114 -10.48 5.64 4.47
CA ASP A 114 -10.62 4.99 3.16
C ASP A 114 -9.33 5.20 2.36
N CYS A 115 -8.34 4.33 2.62
CA CYS A 115 -6.98 4.46 2.11
C CYS A 115 -6.36 3.14 1.60
N LEU A 116 -7.11 2.02 1.59
CA LEU A 116 -6.60 0.70 1.18
C LEU A 116 -6.55 0.53 -0.35
N TYR A 117 -5.60 1.26 -0.94
CA TYR A 117 -5.38 1.32 -2.38
C TYR A 117 -3.92 0.98 -2.73
N LEU A 118 -3.72 0.49 -3.94
CA LEU A 118 -2.41 0.26 -4.54
C LEU A 118 -2.29 0.95 -5.90
N ASN A 119 -1.05 1.09 -6.36
CA ASN A 119 -0.69 1.70 -7.63
C ASN A 119 0.15 0.71 -8.42
N VAL A 120 0.00 0.71 -9.75
CA VAL A 120 0.76 -0.15 -10.66
C VAL A 120 1.36 0.70 -11.79
N TRP A 121 2.68 0.63 -11.94
CA TRP A 121 3.40 1.10 -13.13
C TRP A 121 3.87 -0.10 -13.92
N SER A 122 3.61 -0.08 -15.22
CA SER A 122 3.93 -1.20 -16.09
C SER A 122 4.50 -0.71 -17.42
N PRO A 123 5.49 -1.42 -18.00
CA PRO A 123 5.98 -1.11 -19.33
C PRO A 123 4.85 -1.16 -20.36
N ARG A 124 5.03 -0.46 -21.48
CA ARG A 124 4.17 -0.67 -22.64
C ARG A 124 4.55 -1.99 -23.29
N PHE A 125 3.59 -2.91 -23.38
CA PHE A 125 3.79 -4.15 -24.12
C PHE A 125 3.31 -3.97 -25.55
N ASN A 126 4.11 -4.46 -26.49
CA ASN A 126 3.67 -4.50 -27.88
C ASN A 126 2.65 -5.63 -28.06
N LYS A 127 1.36 -5.30 -28.20
CA LYS A 127 0.27 -6.28 -28.41
C LYS A 127 0.47 -7.17 -29.64
N THR A 128 1.32 -6.78 -30.58
CA THR A 128 1.61 -7.56 -31.81
C THR A 128 2.69 -8.62 -31.64
N GLN A 129 3.39 -8.65 -30.50
CA GLN A 129 4.40 -9.67 -30.20
C GLN A 129 4.13 -10.27 -28.83
N PRO A 130 4.16 -11.61 -28.68
CA PRO A 130 4.12 -12.22 -27.37
C PRO A 130 5.38 -11.81 -26.59
N ALA A 131 5.23 -10.85 -25.68
CA ALA A 131 6.26 -10.49 -24.72
C ALA A 131 6.11 -11.40 -23.48
N PRO A 132 7.22 -11.92 -22.91
CA PRO A 132 7.15 -12.62 -21.63
C PRO A 132 6.64 -11.68 -20.55
N LEU A 133 5.91 -12.23 -19.57
CA LEU A 133 5.51 -11.49 -18.37
C LEU A 133 6.76 -10.95 -17.64
N ALA A 134 6.71 -9.69 -17.22
CA ALA A 134 7.82 -9.00 -16.59
C ALA A 134 7.91 -9.30 -15.09
N PRO A 135 9.10 -9.30 -14.47
CA PRO A 135 9.23 -9.36 -13.01
C PRO A 135 8.43 -8.25 -12.31
N VAL A 136 7.94 -8.54 -11.11
CA VAL A 136 7.09 -7.63 -10.32
C VAL A 136 7.83 -7.20 -9.06
N PHE A 137 7.93 -5.89 -8.84
CA PHE A 137 8.49 -5.31 -7.63
C PHE A 137 7.38 -4.66 -6.82
N VAL A 138 7.21 -5.05 -5.55
CA VAL A 138 6.16 -4.52 -4.68
C VAL A 138 6.78 -3.72 -3.54
N TRP A 139 6.57 -2.40 -3.57
CA TRP A 139 7.08 -1.44 -2.61
C TRP A 139 6.19 -1.34 -1.37
N ILE A 140 6.79 -1.54 -0.20
CA ILE A 140 6.19 -1.28 1.10
C ILE A 140 6.89 -0.06 1.72
N HIS A 141 6.16 1.04 1.89
CA HIS A 141 6.76 2.28 2.42
C HIS A 141 7.12 2.17 3.90
N GLY A 142 8.15 2.93 4.30
CA GLY A 142 8.56 3.14 5.70
C GLY A 142 7.68 4.15 6.43
N GLY A 143 8.27 4.81 7.44
CA GLY A 143 7.59 5.80 8.29
C GLY A 143 7.27 5.30 9.71
N GLY A 144 8.07 4.38 10.25
CA GLY A 144 7.96 3.93 11.65
C GLY A 144 6.59 3.36 12.01
N PHE A 145 5.86 2.77 11.05
CA PHE A 145 4.48 2.32 11.21
C PHE A 145 3.46 3.41 11.57
N ILE A 146 3.84 4.68 11.67
CA ILE A 146 2.99 5.81 12.08
C ILE A 146 2.75 6.83 10.98
N SER A 147 3.61 6.83 9.96
CA SER A 147 3.54 7.73 8.80
C SER A 147 3.93 7.00 7.52
N GLY A 148 3.84 7.71 6.39
CA GLY A 148 4.19 7.24 5.06
C GLY A 148 2.98 7.09 4.15
N THR A 149 3.22 7.16 2.85
CA THR A 149 2.20 6.96 1.81
C THR A 149 2.83 6.45 0.54
N SER A 150 2.07 5.69 -0.25
CA SER A 150 2.51 5.17 -1.55
C SER A 150 2.59 6.22 -2.66
N SER A 151 2.10 7.43 -2.42
CA SER A 151 2.00 8.51 -3.41
C SER A 151 3.16 9.51 -3.39
N LEU A 152 4.16 9.37 -2.50
CA LEU A 152 5.30 10.29 -2.45
C LEU A 152 6.09 10.29 -3.75
N ASP A 153 6.58 11.46 -4.16
CA ASP A 153 7.32 11.65 -5.42
C ASP A 153 8.58 10.76 -5.51
N ILE A 154 9.24 10.52 -4.38
CA ILE A 154 10.42 9.65 -4.30
C ILE A 154 10.09 8.16 -4.56
N TYR A 155 8.82 7.77 -4.43
CA TYR A 155 8.34 6.40 -4.68
C TYR A 155 7.70 6.24 -6.07
N ASP A 156 7.87 7.21 -6.96
CA ASP A 156 7.32 7.16 -8.30
C ASP A 156 7.92 6.00 -9.12
N GLY A 157 7.14 4.92 -9.24
CA GLY A 157 7.56 3.69 -9.89
C GLY A 157 7.81 3.81 -11.41
N ARG A 158 7.48 4.95 -12.04
CA ARG A 158 7.63 5.11 -13.49
C ARG A 158 9.07 4.96 -13.97
N PHE A 159 10.04 5.43 -13.18
CA PHE A 159 11.45 5.39 -13.55
C PHE A 159 12.00 3.97 -13.50
N LEU A 160 11.73 3.24 -12.41
CA LEU A 160 12.16 1.85 -12.27
C LEU A 160 11.49 0.95 -13.31
N SER A 161 10.18 1.13 -13.52
CA SER A 161 9.44 0.36 -14.53
C SER A 161 10.01 0.57 -15.93
N LYS A 162 10.35 1.82 -16.28
CA LYS A 162 10.92 2.15 -17.60
C LYS A 162 12.35 1.62 -17.78
N SER A 163 13.23 1.86 -16.81
CA SER A 163 14.66 1.56 -16.94
C SER A 163 14.94 0.06 -16.93
N GLU A 164 14.24 -0.68 -16.07
CA GLU A 164 14.50 -2.11 -15.85
C GLU A 164 13.47 -3.02 -16.54
N SER A 165 12.49 -2.44 -17.23
CA SER A 165 11.39 -3.18 -17.88
C SER A 165 10.64 -4.12 -16.91
N VAL A 166 10.35 -3.63 -15.71
CA VAL A 166 9.64 -4.36 -14.64
C VAL A 166 8.26 -3.74 -14.36
N VAL A 167 7.35 -4.53 -13.79
CA VAL A 167 6.12 -4.00 -13.20
C VAL A 167 6.42 -3.57 -11.77
N VAL A 168 6.05 -2.34 -11.41
CA VAL A 168 6.22 -1.80 -10.05
C VAL A 168 4.85 -1.62 -9.44
N VAL A 169 4.66 -2.13 -8.23
CA VAL A 169 3.46 -1.95 -7.42
C VAL A 169 3.84 -1.21 -6.15
N SER A 170 3.03 -0.27 -5.69
CA SER A 170 3.13 0.29 -4.34
C SER A 170 1.76 0.24 -3.66
N MET A 171 1.71 0.02 -2.35
CA MET A 171 0.45 0.03 -1.61
C MET A 171 0.50 0.97 -0.41
N ASN A 172 -0.66 1.53 -0.06
CA ASN A 172 -0.90 2.02 1.27
C ASN A 172 -1.22 0.86 2.21
N TYR A 173 -0.96 1.03 3.51
CA TYR A 173 -1.46 0.18 4.60
C TYR A 173 -1.80 1.06 5.81
N ARG A 174 -2.70 0.64 6.70
CA ARG A 174 -3.06 1.44 7.87
C ARG A 174 -1.88 1.61 8.83
N LEU A 175 -1.80 2.79 9.44
CA LEU A 175 -0.71 3.25 10.28
C LEU A 175 -1.19 3.55 11.70
N GLY A 176 -0.24 3.67 12.63
CA GLY A 176 -0.46 4.05 14.03
C GLY A 176 -1.52 3.18 14.69
N ALA A 177 -2.35 3.81 15.53
CA ALA A 177 -3.46 3.12 16.19
C ALA A 177 -4.42 2.46 15.17
N PHE A 178 -4.66 3.07 14.00
CA PHE A 178 -5.58 2.51 12.99
C PHE A 178 -5.11 1.16 12.43
N GLY A 179 -3.78 0.95 12.35
CA GLY A 179 -3.17 -0.27 11.82
C GLY A 179 -2.74 -1.28 12.87
N PHE A 180 -2.46 -0.86 14.11
CA PHE A 180 -1.74 -1.72 15.06
C PHE A 180 -2.33 -1.77 16.47
N LEU A 181 -3.47 -1.09 16.72
CA LEU A 181 -4.18 -1.20 18.00
C LEU A 181 -4.70 -2.63 18.20
N SER A 182 -4.47 -3.19 19.40
CA SER A 182 -4.95 -4.51 19.81
C SER A 182 -5.68 -4.39 21.16
N LEU A 183 -6.77 -5.13 21.34
CA LEU A 183 -7.57 -5.08 22.57
C LEU A 183 -7.53 -6.43 23.31
N PRO A 184 -7.44 -6.42 24.66
CA PRO A 184 -7.56 -7.64 25.44
C PRO A 184 -8.98 -8.21 25.34
N ASP A 185 -9.08 -9.54 25.27
CA ASP A 185 -10.34 -10.30 25.20
C ASP A 185 -11.27 -9.88 24.04
N ASN A 186 -10.71 -9.31 22.95
CA ASN A 186 -11.46 -8.90 21.77
C ASN A 186 -11.11 -9.78 20.56
N THR A 187 -12.12 -10.35 19.91
CA THR A 187 -11.94 -11.22 18.74
C THR A 187 -11.90 -10.47 17.41
N ASN A 188 -12.30 -9.20 17.38
CA ASN A 188 -12.40 -8.39 16.17
C ASN A 188 -11.18 -7.48 15.96
N ILE A 189 -10.64 -6.92 17.05
CA ILE A 189 -9.51 -5.99 17.06
C ILE A 189 -8.32 -6.67 17.73
N GLN A 190 -7.64 -7.52 16.96
CA GLN A 190 -6.50 -8.31 17.43
C GLN A 190 -5.15 -7.60 17.17
N GLY A 191 -5.16 -6.45 16.51
CA GLY A 191 -3.97 -5.72 16.06
C GLY A 191 -3.38 -6.31 14.77
N ASN A 192 -2.17 -5.85 14.42
CA ASN A 192 -1.48 -6.19 13.16
C ASN A 192 -2.31 -5.98 11.88
N ALA A 193 -3.37 -5.17 11.95
CA ALA A 193 -4.25 -4.87 10.82
C ALA A 193 -3.48 -4.26 9.63
N GLY A 194 -2.48 -3.42 9.89
CA GLY A 194 -1.59 -2.87 8.85
C GLY A 194 -0.74 -3.93 8.13
N LEU A 195 -0.27 -4.97 8.83
CA LEU A 195 0.43 -6.09 8.19
C LEU A 195 -0.53 -6.97 7.38
N LEU A 196 -1.77 -7.10 7.85
CA LEU A 196 -2.82 -7.79 7.13
C LEU A 196 -3.29 -7.01 5.89
N ASP A 197 -3.26 -5.67 5.92
CA ASP A 197 -3.51 -4.81 4.77
C ASP A 197 -2.49 -5.08 3.66
N GLN A 198 -1.20 -5.10 4.04
CA GLN A 198 -0.11 -5.46 3.13
C GLN A 198 -0.33 -6.86 2.54
N ARG A 199 -0.65 -7.87 3.37
CA ARG A 199 -0.93 -9.23 2.90
C ARG A 199 -2.11 -9.27 1.92
N LEU A 200 -3.17 -8.49 2.19
CA LEU A 200 -4.32 -8.41 1.29
C LEU A 200 -3.93 -7.80 -0.07
N ALA A 201 -3.11 -6.75 -0.07
CA ALA A 201 -2.54 -6.20 -1.30
C ALA A 201 -1.66 -7.22 -2.05
N LEU A 202 -0.85 -8.02 -1.34
CA LEU A 202 -0.06 -9.09 -1.96
C LEU A 202 -0.93 -10.19 -2.59
N LYS A 203 -2.03 -10.57 -1.94
CA LYS A 203 -3.03 -11.48 -2.53
C LYS A 203 -3.66 -10.87 -3.79
N TRP A 204 -3.94 -9.57 -3.76
CA TRP A 204 -4.44 -8.86 -4.94
C TRP A 204 -3.43 -8.91 -6.09
N VAL A 205 -2.14 -8.66 -5.81
CA VAL A 205 -1.06 -8.76 -6.81
C VAL A 205 -0.99 -10.17 -7.40
N ALA A 206 -0.96 -11.21 -6.56
CA ALA A 206 -0.91 -12.60 -7.02
C ALA A 206 -2.07 -12.96 -7.97
N ASN A 207 -3.27 -12.43 -7.72
CA ASN A 207 -4.45 -12.73 -8.51
C ASN A 207 -4.59 -11.89 -9.80
N ASN A 208 -4.00 -10.68 -9.84
CA ASN A 208 -4.34 -9.70 -10.86
C ASN A 208 -3.16 -9.20 -11.70
N ILE A 209 -1.91 -9.31 -11.23
CA ILE A 209 -0.78 -8.61 -11.84
C ILE A 209 -0.45 -9.09 -13.27
N ALA A 210 -0.84 -10.32 -13.61
CA ALA A 210 -0.75 -10.86 -14.96
C ALA A 210 -1.49 -10.01 -16.00
N ALA A 211 -2.65 -9.42 -15.63
CA ALA A 211 -3.39 -8.54 -16.52
C ALA A 211 -2.63 -7.24 -16.83
N PHE A 212 -1.71 -6.85 -15.96
CA PHE A 212 -0.81 -5.71 -16.13
C PHE A 212 0.52 -6.11 -16.80
N GLY A 213 0.65 -7.36 -17.26
CA GLY A 213 1.86 -7.90 -17.87
C GLY A 213 2.98 -8.25 -16.89
N GLY A 214 2.65 -8.36 -15.60
CA GLY A 214 3.58 -8.84 -14.56
C GLY A 214 3.50 -10.36 -14.37
N ASP A 215 4.61 -10.98 -14.00
CA ASP A 215 4.70 -12.41 -13.71
C ASP A 215 4.44 -12.67 -12.21
N PRO A 216 3.28 -13.24 -11.82
CA PRO A 216 2.98 -13.50 -10.41
C PRO A 216 3.91 -14.54 -9.77
N SER A 217 4.70 -15.28 -10.56
CA SER A 217 5.73 -16.20 -10.07
C SER A 217 7.10 -15.53 -9.86
N LYS A 218 7.24 -14.23 -10.14
CA LYS A 218 8.47 -13.44 -10.00
C LYS A 218 8.23 -12.12 -9.27
N VAL A 219 7.54 -12.22 -8.14
CA VAL A 219 7.28 -11.10 -7.24
C VAL A 219 8.45 -10.94 -6.26
N THR A 220 9.01 -9.73 -6.21
CA THR A 220 10.03 -9.30 -5.25
C THR A 220 9.45 -8.22 -4.35
N LEU A 221 9.40 -8.47 -3.05
CA LEU A 221 9.05 -7.43 -2.07
C LEU A 221 10.27 -6.57 -1.81
N PHE A 222 10.07 -5.27 -1.68
CA PHE A 222 11.11 -4.37 -1.23
C PHE A 222 10.53 -3.22 -0.41
N GLY A 223 11.29 -2.77 0.58
CA GLY A 223 10.85 -1.73 1.51
C GLY A 223 12.01 -1.12 2.26
N GLU A 224 11.77 0.07 2.81
CA GLU A 224 12.75 0.82 3.61
C GLU A 224 12.22 1.06 5.02
N SER A 225 13.11 1.08 6.03
CA SER A 225 12.75 1.32 7.43
C SER A 225 11.64 0.36 7.91
N ALA A 226 10.50 0.87 8.38
CA ALA A 226 9.33 0.07 8.76
C ALA A 226 8.77 -0.78 7.60
N GLY A 227 8.94 -0.34 6.36
CA GLY A 227 8.64 -1.13 5.17
C GLY A 227 9.60 -2.31 5.02
N SER A 228 10.87 -2.13 5.34
CA SER A 228 11.87 -3.21 5.37
C SER A 228 11.57 -4.22 6.48
N ALA A 229 11.22 -3.74 7.68
CA ALA A 229 10.75 -4.60 8.76
C ALA A 229 9.48 -5.37 8.35
N SER A 230 8.56 -4.72 7.64
CA SER A 230 7.36 -5.34 7.06
C SER A 230 7.69 -6.44 6.06
N VAL A 231 8.65 -6.23 5.14
CA VAL A 231 9.15 -7.28 4.24
C VAL A 231 9.62 -8.50 5.05
N GLY A 232 10.38 -8.26 6.11
CA GLY A 232 10.79 -9.29 7.07
C GLY A 232 9.60 -10.00 7.74
N PHE A 233 8.59 -9.27 8.18
CA PHE A 233 7.39 -9.87 8.76
C PHE A 233 6.60 -10.71 7.75
N GLN A 234 6.50 -10.30 6.49
CA GLN A 234 5.86 -11.10 5.45
C GLN A 234 6.64 -12.39 5.13
N LEU A 235 7.98 -12.39 5.27
CA LEU A 235 8.80 -13.61 5.17
C LEU A 235 8.53 -14.59 6.32
N LEU A 236 8.45 -14.06 7.54
CA LEU A 236 8.32 -14.86 8.76
C LEU A 236 6.89 -15.34 9.00
N SER A 237 5.89 -14.65 8.43
CA SER A 237 4.50 -14.92 8.74
C SER A 237 3.92 -16.10 7.96
N PRO A 238 3.32 -17.09 8.65
CA PRO A 238 2.56 -18.14 7.99
C PRO A 238 1.42 -17.55 7.13
N GLY A 239 1.30 -18.01 5.88
CA GLY A 239 0.28 -17.54 4.94
C GLY A 239 0.64 -16.33 4.08
N SER A 240 1.87 -15.81 4.20
CA SER A 240 2.40 -14.77 3.30
C SER A 240 3.46 -15.29 2.31
N GLN A 241 4.15 -16.39 2.63
CA GLN A 241 5.32 -16.91 1.89
C GLN A 241 5.04 -17.26 0.43
N ASP A 242 3.84 -17.77 0.12
CA ASP A 242 3.47 -18.17 -1.25
C ASP A 242 3.08 -16.97 -2.13
N LEU A 243 3.02 -15.75 -1.58
CA LEU A 243 2.59 -14.55 -2.30
C LEU A 243 3.76 -13.82 -2.99
N PHE A 244 5.00 -14.23 -2.74
CA PHE A 244 6.20 -13.63 -3.33
C PHE A 244 7.38 -14.60 -3.35
N GLN A 245 8.43 -14.28 -4.10
CA GLN A 245 9.59 -15.16 -4.28
C GLN A 245 10.89 -14.58 -3.74
N ARG A 246 11.01 -13.26 -3.66
CA ARG A 246 12.24 -12.58 -3.23
C ARG A 246 11.93 -11.39 -2.34
N ALA A 247 12.92 -10.98 -1.55
CA ALA A 247 12.81 -9.88 -0.61
C ALA A 247 14.07 -9.00 -0.65
N VAL A 248 13.89 -7.69 -0.58
CA VAL A 248 14.95 -6.69 -0.42
C VAL A 248 14.61 -5.82 0.78
N MET A 249 15.55 -5.73 1.72
CA MET A 249 15.36 -5.07 3.01
C MET A 249 16.34 -3.91 3.14
N GLN A 250 15.85 -2.67 3.11
CA GLN A 250 16.66 -1.46 3.15
C GLN A 250 16.54 -0.77 4.52
N SER A 251 17.64 -0.59 5.25
CA SER A 251 17.68 0.21 6.48
C SER A 251 16.67 -0.19 7.57
N GLY A 252 16.28 -1.47 7.64
CA GLY A 252 15.38 -1.99 8.67
C GLY A 252 15.29 -3.51 8.65
N SER A 253 14.98 -4.10 9.80
CA SER A 253 14.86 -5.56 9.96
C SER A 253 13.69 -5.89 10.89
N PRO A 254 13.05 -7.07 10.77
CA PRO A 254 11.93 -7.46 11.62
C PRO A 254 12.32 -7.64 13.09
N ASN A 255 13.61 -7.88 13.37
CA ASN A 255 14.20 -7.95 14.71
C ASN A 255 14.76 -6.61 15.23
N ALA A 256 14.51 -5.49 14.53
CA ALA A 256 14.86 -4.18 15.06
C ALA A 256 14.12 -3.94 16.38
N TYR A 257 14.76 -3.25 17.33
CA TYR A 257 14.17 -3.01 18.65
C TYR A 257 12.87 -2.18 18.61
N TRP A 258 12.65 -1.43 17.52
CA TRP A 258 11.44 -0.66 17.22
C TRP A 258 10.47 -1.42 16.30
N GLY A 259 10.78 -2.67 15.94
CA GLY A 259 10.02 -3.48 14.99
C GLY A 259 8.80 -4.16 15.60
N THR A 260 8.89 -4.62 16.85
CA THR A 260 7.79 -5.30 17.54
C THR A 260 7.71 -4.93 19.03
N ILE A 261 6.53 -5.08 19.62
CA ILE A 261 6.29 -5.06 21.07
C ILE A 261 5.62 -6.36 21.52
N SER A 262 5.57 -6.60 22.83
CA SER A 262 4.80 -7.71 23.40
C SER A 262 3.29 -7.46 23.28
N GLN A 263 2.51 -8.54 23.28
CA GLN A 263 1.04 -8.46 23.31
C GLN A 263 0.51 -7.61 24.47
N THR A 264 1.08 -7.80 25.67
CA THR A 264 0.67 -7.07 26.88
C THR A 264 0.93 -5.57 26.73
N GLU A 265 2.11 -5.17 26.24
CA GLU A 265 2.44 -3.76 25.99
C GLU A 265 1.49 -3.15 24.95
N ALA A 266 1.15 -3.88 23.89
CA ALA A 266 0.18 -3.44 22.88
C ALA A 266 -1.20 -3.18 23.50
N TRP A 267 -1.66 -4.04 24.40
CA TRP A 267 -2.91 -3.85 25.13
C TRP A 267 -2.86 -2.65 26.07
N ASP A 268 -1.78 -2.50 26.85
CA ASP A 268 -1.63 -1.39 27.79
C ASP A 268 -1.68 -0.04 27.08
N ARG A 269 -0.98 0.11 25.94
CA ARG A 269 -1.03 1.31 25.10
C ARG A 269 -2.41 1.56 24.49
N SER A 270 -3.08 0.50 24.06
CA SER A 270 -4.43 0.59 23.48
C SER A 270 -5.46 1.05 24.53
N LEU A 271 -5.38 0.52 25.75
CA LEU A 271 -6.22 0.94 26.88
C LEU A 271 -5.89 2.35 27.36
N MET A 272 -4.62 2.77 27.29
CA MET A 272 -4.22 4.14 27.60
C MET A 272 -4.75 5.12 26.56
N LEU A 273 -4.61 4.82 25.27
CA LEU A 273 -5.21 5.62 24.19
C LEU A 273 -6.73 5.71 24.36
N ALA A 274 -7.40 4.60 24.67
CA ALA A 274 -8.84 4.60 24.90
C ALA A 274 -9.26 5.63 25.96
N LYS A 275 -8.53 5.71 27.09
CA LYS A 275 -8.77 6.74 28.10
C LYS A 275 -8.53 8.15 27.57
N LEU A 276 -7.46 8.36 26.80
CA LEU A 276 -7.10 9.67 26.22
C LEU A 276 -8.12 10.18 25.18
N VAL A 277 -8.87 9.27 24.57
CA VAL A 277 -9.95 9.61 23.64
C VAL A 277 -11.35 9.56 24.26
N ASP A 278 -11.44 9.48 25.59
CA ASP A 278 -12.68 9.43 26.39
C ASP A 278 -13.53 8.16 26.20
N CYS A 279 -12.87 7.04 25.92
CA CYS A 279 -13.51 5.72 25.84
C CYS A 279 -13.40 4.90 27.14
N PRO A 280 -14.42 4.08 27.45
CA PRO A 280 -14.39 3.21 28.62
C PRO A 280 -13.38 2.07 28.42
N SER A 281 -12.78 1.57 29.49
CA SER A 281 -11.87 0.41 29.44
C SER A 281 -12.59 -0.94 29.44
N SER A 282 -13.88 -0.98 29.80
CA SER A 282 -14.68 -2.22 29.85
C SER A 282 -16.20 -1.93 29.82
N PRO A 283 -17.04 -2.93 29.46
CA PRO A 283 -16.69 -4.22 28.87
C PRO A 283 -16.15 -4.08 27.43
N ALA A 284 -15.44 -5.10 26.92
CA ALA A 284 -14.73 -5.07 25.64
C ALA A 284 -15.59 -4.57 24.46
N ALA A 285 -16.88 -4.96 24.41
CA ALA A 285 -17.80 -4.52 23.36
C ALA A 285 -18.08 -3.00 23.39
N ARG A 286 -18.13 -2.37 24.58
CA ARG A 286 -18.31 -0.91 24.70
C ARG A 286 -17.03 -0.16 24.38
N LEU A 287 -15.88 -0.69 24.78
CA LEU A 287 -14.57 -0.16 24.43
C LEU A 287 -14.39 -0.14 22.91
N GLU A 288 -14.63 -1.28 22.25
CA GLU A 288 -14.57 -1.39 20.78
C GLU A 288 -15.50 -0.38 20.10
N ALA A 289 -16.79 -0.37 20.46
CA ALA A 289 -17.76 0.52 19.83
C ALA A 289 -17.40 2.01 20.02
N CYS A 290 -16.88 2.38 21.19
CA CYS A 290 -16.44 3.74 21.45
C CYS A 290 -15.22 4.13 20.59
N LEU A 291 -14.18 3.29 20.57
CA LEU A 291 -12.97 3.55 19.76
C LEU A 291 -13.32 3.69 18.27
N GLN A 292 -14.23 2.85 17.76
CA GLN A 292 -14.69 2.91 16.38
C GLN A 292 -15.45 4.20 16.02
N GLN A 293 -15.98 4.90 17.03
CA GLN A 293 -16.67 6.19 16.87
C GLN A 293 -15.79 7.39 17.24
N ALA A 294 -14.61 7.18 17.81
CA ALA A 294 -13.71 8.25 18.20
C ALA A 294 -13.30 9.10 16.99
N ASP A 295 -13.08 10.39 17.21
CA ASP A 295 -12.60 11.28 16.15
C ASP A 295 -11.20 10.84 15.66
N PRO A 296 -10.99 10.60 14.35
CA PRO A 296 -9.72 10.09 13.85
C PRO A 296 -8.55 11.06 14.08
N GLN A 297 -8.80 12.38 14.05
CA GLN A 297 -7.77 13.37 14.38
C GLN A 297 -7.34 13.26 15.85
N LYS A 298 -8.30 13.12 16.77
CA LYS A 298 -8.03 12.91 18.19
C LYS A 298 -7.25 11.61 18.43
N VAL A 299 -7.64 10.50 17.80
CA VAL A 299 -6.91 9.22 17.85
C VAL A 299 -5.47 9.41 17.37
N SER A 300 -5.28 10.05 16.21
CA SER A 300 -3.97 10.26 15.59
C SER A 300 -3.06 11.18 16.41
N THR A 301 -3.63 12.18 17.09
CA THR A 301 -2.86 13.13 17.92
C THR A 301 -2.53 12.52 19.28
N LYS A 302 -3.52 11.89 19.94
CA LYS A 302 -3.37 11.32 21.29
C LYS A 302 -2.53 10.05 21.34
N GLN A 303 -2.33 9.35 20.22
CA GLN A 303 -1.53 8.12 20.22
C GLN A 303 -0.11 8.31 20.75
N PHE A 304 0.52 9.47 20.58
CA PHE A 304 1.89 9.71 21.05
C PHE A 304 1.98 9.87 22.57
N GLU A 305 0.87 10.21 23.25
CA GLU A 305 0.81 10.35 24.70
C GLU A 305 0.82 9.00 25.44
N VAL A 306 0.73 7.87 24.72
CA VAL A 306 0.86 6.52 25.33
C VAL A 306 2.30 6.15 25.67
N LEU A 307 3.28 6.89 25.14
CA LEU A 307 4.69 6.66 25.38
C LEU A 307 5.10 7.20 26.75
N THR A 308 5.43 6.30 27.68
CA THR A 308 5.83 6.67 29.05
C THR A 308 7.30 7.08 29.17
N GLN A 309 8.12 6.75 28.17
CA GLN A 309 9.51 7.18 28.04
C GLN A 309 9.75 7.68 26.62
N SER A 310 10.41 8.84 26.49
CA SER A 310 10.73 9.43 25.20
C SER A 310 12.11 8.99 24.75
N SER A 311 12.18 8.26 23.63
CA SER A 311 13.40 8.00 22.86
C SER A 311 13.20 8.40 21.40
N LEU A 312 14.29 8.68 20.69
CA LEU A 312 14.26 9.11 19.27
C LEU A 312 13.49 8.15 18.35
N LEU A 313 13.43 6.86 18.68
CA LEU A 313 12.75 5.82 17.89
C LEU A 313 11.59 5.16 18.67
N SER A 314 11.00 5.87 19.63
CA SER A 314 9.83 5.40 20.36
C SER A 314 8.58 5.56 19.50
N LEU A 315 8.02 4.43 19.04
CA LEU A 315 6.81 4.39 18.22
C LEU A 315 5.61 4.00 19.12
N PRO A 316 4.48 4.72 19.06
CA PRO A 316 3.33 4.46 19.93
C PRO A 316 2.61 3.15 19.57
N PHE A 317 2.37 2.89 18.30
CA PHE A 317 1.68 1.71 17.80
C PHE A 317 2.51 1.10 16.67
N MET A 318 2.84 -0.19 16.82
CA MET A 318 3.68 -0.96 15.90
C MET A 318 3.24 -2.43 15.96
N PRO A 319 3.77 -3.31 15.09
CA PRO A 319 3.49 -4.73 15.15
C PRO A 319 3.72 -5.34 16.54
N HIS A 320 2.96 -6.37 16.88
CA HIS A 320 3.15 -7.12 18.12
C HIS A 320 3.11 -8.62 17.86
N VAL A 321 3.77 -9.38 18.72
CA VAL A 321 3.78 -10.85 18.66
C VAL A 321 2.42 -11.36 19.13
N ASP A 322 1.61 -11.84 18.19
CA ASP A 322 0.19 -12.20 18.39
C ASP A 322 -0.06 -13.72 18.36
N GLY A 323 0.97 -14.53 18.12
CA GLY A 323 0.85 -15.98 17.99
C GLY A 323 0.15 -16.43 16.70
N ASN A 324 -0.19 -15.51 15.79
CA ASN A 324 -0.93 -15.79 14.56
C ASN A 324 -0.19 -15.24 13.34
N PHE A 325 -0.18 -13.91 13.14
CA PHE A 325 0.63 -13.31 12.08
C PHE A 325 2.12 -13.46 12.42
N LEU A 326 2.50 -13.20 13.68
CA LEU A 326 3.84 -13.44 14.20
C LEU A 326 3.73 -14.54 15.26
N PRO A 327 4.00 -15.81 14.90
CA PRO A 327 3.83 -16.95 15.81
C PRO A 327 4.68 -16.86 17.07
N ASP A 328 5.85 -16.21 16.97
CA ASP A 328 6.78 -16.02 18.08
C ASP A 328 7.59 -14.72 17.87
N ALA A 329 8.35 -14.32 18.88
CA ALA A 329 9.28 -13.22 18.82
C ALA A 329 10.31 -13.42 17.69
N VAL A 330 10.63 -12.33 17.00
CA VAL A 330 11.65 -12.34 15.96
C VAL A 330 13.04 -12.25 16.61
N ASP A 331 13.51 -13.38 17.16
CA ASP A 331 14.80 -13.47 17.84
C ASP A 331 15.94 -13.92 16.90
N VAL A 332 17.16 -13.55 17.26
CA VAL A 332 18.40 -13.72 16.46
C VAL A 332 18.88 -15.17 16.40
N ASN A 333 18.32 -16.06 17.21
CA ASN A 333 18.79 -17.43 17.35
C ASN A 333 18.38 -18.38 16.19
N TYR A 334 17.47 -17.97 15.29
CA TYR A 334 16.91 -18.87 14.27
C TYR A 334 16.76 -18.29 12.85
N ILE A 335 17.43 -17.20 12.51
CA ILE A 335 17.49 -16.79 11.09
C ILE A 335 18.60 -17.59 10.39
N TYR A 336 18.28 -18.83 10.00
CA TYR A 336 19.04 -19.48 8.92
C TYR A 336 18.73 -18.74 7.62
N ILE A 337 19.54 -17.73 7.30
CA ILE A 337 19.68 -17.28 5.92
C ILE A 337 20.35 -18.45 5.21
N LEU A 338 19.56 -19.37 4.67
CA LEU A 338 20.07 -20.36 3.73
C LEU A 338 20.53 -19.58 2.51
N GLY A 339 21.84 -19.30 2.49
CA GLY A 339 22.51 -18.70 1.35
C GLY A 339 22.19 -19.52 0.11
N VAL A 340 21.66 -18.85 -0.90
CA VAL A 340 21.47 -19.39 -2.24
C VAL A 340 22.87 -19.76 -2.76
N GLN A 341 23.10 -21.05 -3.03
CA GLN A 341 24.24 -21.53 -3.84
C GLN A 341 24.05 -21.16 -5.31
#